data_AF-A0A226HP89-F1
#
_entry.id   AF-A0A226HP89-F1
#
_cell.length_a   1.000
_cell.length_b   1.000
_cell.length_c   1.000
_cell.angle_alpha   90.00
_cell.angle_beta   90.00
_cell.angle_gamma   90.00
#
_symmetry.space_group_name_H-M   'P 1'
#
loop_
_entity.id
_entity.type
_entity.pdbx_description
1 polymer ?
#
loop_
_entity_poly.entity_id
_entity_poly.type
_entity_poly.pdbx_seq_one_letter_code
_entity_poly.pdbx_strand_id
1 'polypeptide(L)'
;MKKSEPNLNTTAKLWILHILVYYFVFACLHVFIIRYYSGSIICKESLNIILLSPIIGLMGFFDLFPGFIVIPIIVMLLILSHIYIGEIYKSYLVSILLVRIVHYIVAASTGASKYPFLSSQIKVNILFLIFPSLVAALLVNWYLLGKHEKSTLFKMYYDKE
;
A
#
# COMPACT_ATOMS: atom_id res chain seq x y z
N MET A 1 18.44 7.23 -27.68
CA MET A 1 18.40 7.28 -26.20
C MET A 1 18.35 5.85 -25.67
N LYS A 2 19.29 5.43 -24.82
CA LYS A 2 19.18 4.11 -24.15
C LYS A 2 17.94 4.15 -23.25
N LYS A 3 16.98 3.24 -23.48
CA LYS A 3 15.90 2.99 -22.52
C LYS A 3 16.59 2.57 -21.22
N SER A 4 16.47 3.36 -20.16
CA SER A 4 16.86 2.92 -18.82
C SER A 4 15.89 1.80 -18.45
N GLU A 5 16.35 0.56 -18.53
CA GLU A 5 15.55 -0.56 -18.07
C GLU A 5 15.14 -0.33 -16.60
N PRO A 6 13.88 -0.59 -16.25
CA PRO A 6 13.46 -0.45 -14.86
C PRO A 6 14.29 -1.40 -14.02
N ASN A 7 15.04 -0.84 -13.06
CA ASN A 7 15.86 -1.66 -12.17
C ASN A 7 14.91 -2.51 -11.30
N LEU A 8 14.80 -3.80 -11.61
CA LEU A 8 13.92 -4.76 -10.95
C LEU A 8 14.08 -4.72 -9.42
N ASN A 9 15.30 -4.44 -8.95
CA ASN A 9 15.63 -4.29 -7.54
C ASN A 9 14.92 -3.09 -6.90
N THR A 10 14.86 -1.95 -7.61
CA THR A 10 14.15 -0.74 -7.14
C THR A 10 12.65 -0.98 -7.07
N THR A 11 12.09 -1.62 -8.10
CA THR A 11 10.66 -1.98 -8.14
C THR A 11 10.28 -2.91 -7.00
N ALA A 12 11.07 -3.96 -6.76
CA ALA A 12 10.82 -4.91 -5.66
C ALA A 12 10.92 -4.23 -4.29
N LYS A 13 11.96 -3.41 -4.05
CA LYS A 13 12.12 -2.65 -2.80
C LYS A 13 10.93 -1.74 -2.53
N LEU A 14 10.43 -1.07 -3.56
CA LEU A 14 9.28 -0.18 -3.47
C LEU A 14 8.03 -0.92 -3.01
N TRP A 15 7.73 -2.07 -3.62
CA TRP A 15 6.57 -2.87 -3.24
C TRP A 15 6.69 -3.49 -1.86
N ILE A 16 7.86 -4.05 -1.52
CA ILE A 16 8.12 -4.62 -0.19
C ILE A 16 7.89 -3.57 0.89
N LEU A 17 8.46 -2.37 0.70
CA LEU A 17 8.31 -1.26 1.63
C LEU A 17 6.86 -0.80 1.73
N HIS A 18 6.15 -0.67 0.61
CA HIS A 18 4.73 -0.32 0.59
C HIS A 18 3.91 -1.29 1.42
N ILE A 19 4.04 -2.59 1.15
CA ILE A 19 3.29 -3.66 1.83
C ILE A 19 3.56 -3.63 3.33
N LEU A 20 4.83 -3.52 3.72
CA LEU A 20 5.23 -3.52 5.12
C LEU A 20 4.59 -2.35 5.87
N VAL A 21 4.74 -1.13 5.36
CA VAL A 21 4.21 0.07 6.01
C VAL A 21 2.70 0.08 5.99
N TYR A 22 2.08 -0.25 4.85
CA TYR A 22 0.64 -0.23 4.69
C TYR A 22 -0.05 -1.15 5.70
N TYR A 23 0.35 -2.43 5.76
CA TYR A 23 -0.31 -3.38 6.66
C TYR A 23 0.03 -3.15 8.13
N PHE A 24 1.24 -2.66 8.42
CA PHE A 24 1.60 -2.27 9.78
C PHE A 24 0.69 -1.14 10.30
N VAL A 25 0.51 -0.08 9.52
CA VAL A 25 -0.37 1.04 9.90
C VAL A 25 -1.82 0.59 9.97
N PHE A 26 -2.27 -0.22 9.00
CA PHE A 26 -3.61 -0.78 9.00
C PHE A 26 -3.90 -1.57 10.28
N ALA A 27 -2.99 -2.45 10.68
CA ALA A 27 -3.15 -3.25 11.90
C ALA A 27 -3.08 -2.41 13.17
N CYS A 28 -2.23 -1.38 13.23
CA CYS A 28 -2.21 -0.43 14.34
C CYS A 28 -3.58 0.24 14.51
N LEU A 29 -4.14 0.77 13.42
CA LEU A 29 -5.45 1.42 13.44
C LEU A 29 -6.57 0.45 13.79
N HIS A 30 -6.54 -0.74 13.20
CA HIS A 30 -7.52 -1.80 13.47
C HIS A 30 -7.53 -2.20 14.94
N VAL A 31 -6.35 -2.49 15.53
CA VAL A 31 -6.21 -2.79 16.95
C VAL A 31 -6.66 -1.61 17.81
N PHE A 32 -6.25 -0.39 17.47
CA PHE A 32 -6.62 0.80 18.23
C PHE A 32 -8.14 1.00 18.29
N ILE A 33 -8.82 0.87 17.15
CA ILE A 33 -10.28 0.99 17.05
C ILE A 33 -10.98 -0.10 17.88
N ILE A 34 -10.58 -1.37 17.74
CA ILE A 34 -11.17 -2.45 18.55
C ILE A 34 -11.06 -2.13 20.03
N ARG A 35 -9.85 -1.77 20.48
CA ARG A 35 -9.53 -1.59 21.88
C ARG A 35 -10.23 -0.35 22.47
N TYR A 36 -10.32 0.72 21.70
CA TYR A 36 -11.06 1.91 22.07
C TYR A 36 -12.53 1.58 22.35
N TYR A 37 -13.17 0.83 21.45
CA TYR A 37 -14.58 0.48 21.61
C TYR A 37 -14.85 -0.65 22.61
N SER A 38 -13.89 -1.55 22.83
CA SER A 38 -14.02 -2.63 23.82
C SER A 38 -13.63 -2.21 25.24
N GLY A 39 -13.16 -0.97 25.43
CA GLY A 39 -12.73 -0.45 26.74
C GLY A 39 -11.53 -1.19 27.34
N SER A 40 -10.76 -1.90 26.52
CA SER A 40 -9.67 -2.78 26.98
C SER A 40 -8.29 -2.22 26.64
N ILE A 41 -7.32 -2.43 27.53
CA ILE A 41 -5.92 -2.00 27.35
C ILE A 41 -5.24 -2.84 26.24
N ILE A 42 -4.22 -2.27 25.59
CA ILE A 42 -3.36 -2.97 24.63
C ILE A 42 -2.68 -4.16 25.32
N CYS A 43 -3.03 -5.37 24.89
CA CYS A 43 -2.48 -6.63 25.41
C CYS A 43 -1.42 -7.23 24.49
N LYS A 44 -0.71 -8.26 24.97
CA LYS A 44 0.34 -8.96 24.22
C LYS A 44 -0.17 -9.54 22.89
N GLU A 45 -1.41 -10.04 22.84
CA GLU A 45 -1.99 -10.53 21.57
C GLU A 45 -2.10 -9.42 20.52
N SER A 46 -2.38 -8.19 20.95
CA SER A 46 -2.50 -7.04 20.04
C SER A 46 -1.17 -6.69 19.39
N LEU A 47 -0.06 -6.81 20.14
CA LEU A 47 1.29 -6.63 19.61
C LEU A 47 1.64 -7.72 18.58
N ASN A 48 1.27 -8.97 18.85
CA ASN A 48 1.49 -10.06 17.90
C ASN A 48 0.74 -9.83 16.57
N ILE A 49 -0.51 -9.35 16.64
CA ILE A 49 -1.30 -9.00 15.44
C ILE A 49 -0.60 -7.90 14.65
N ILE A 50 -0.11 -6.85 15.30
CA ILE A 50 0.59 -5.74 14.63
C ILE A 50 1.87 -6.23 13.96
N LEU A 51 2.70 -7.02 14.65
CA LEU A 51 3.98 -7.51 14.13
C LEU A 51 3.80 -8.50 12.97
N LEU A 52 2.78 -9.36 13.04
CA LEU A 52 2.49 -10.34 11.98
C LEU A 52 1.66 -9.76 10.84
N SER A 53 1.12 -8.55 11.00
CA SER A 53 0.21 -7.95 10.03
C SER A 53 0.77 -7.82 8.61
N PRO A 54 2.07 -7.53 8.37
CA PRO A 54 2.58 -7.51 6.99
C PRO A 54 2.50 -8.88 6.31
N ILE A 55 2.73 -9.95 7.08
CA ILE A 55 2.67 -11.34 6.59
C ILE A 55 1.21 -11.75 6.35
N ILE A 56 0.32 -11.45 7.30
CA ILE A 56 -1.12 -11.73 7.18
C ILE A 56 -1.74 -10.92 6.02
N GLY A 57 -1.30 -9.67 5.84
CA GLY A 57 -1.73 -8.79 4.77
C GLY A 57 -1.32 -9.27 3.39
N LEU A 58 -0.10 -9.82 3.24
CA LEU A 58 0.35 -10.48 2.02
C LEU A 58 -0.58 -11.63 1.59
N MET A 59 -1.16 -12.35 2.55
CA MET A 59 -2.12 -13.43 2.27
C MET A 59 -3.52 -12.92 1.89
N GLY A 60 -3.75 -11.59 1.88
CA GLY A 60 -4.98 -10.96 1.42
C GLY A 60 -6.12 -10.90 2.44
N PHE A 61 -5.88 -11.25 3.70
CA PHE A 61 -6.92 -11.30 4.74
C PHE A 61 -7.50 -9.92 5.09
N PHE A 62 -6.68 -8.87 5.13
CA PHE A 62 -7.12 -7.54 5.57
C PHE A 62 -7.97 -6.79 4.54
N ASP A 63 -7.72 -7.00 3.25
CA ASP A 63 -8.41 -6.27 2.19
C ASP A 63 -9.66 -7.01 1.68
N LEU A 64 -10.03 -8.17 2.24
CA LEU A 64 -11.11 -9.08 1.77
C LEU A 64 -11.00 -9.47 0.28
N PHE A 65 -9.85 -9.20 -0.32
CA PHE A 65 -9.58 -9.41 -1.73
C PHE A 65 -8.22 -10.10 -1.88
N PRO A 66 -8.21 -11.44 -1.98
CA PRO A 66 -6.97 -12.18 -2.16
C PRO A 66 -6.29 -11.73 -3.46
N GLY A 67 -4.98 -11.45 -3.39
CA GLY A 67 -4.22 -10.96 -4.54
C GLY A 67 -4.34 -9.46 -4.82
N PHE A 68 -4.92 -8.66 -3.90
CA PHE A 68 -5.01 -7.20 -4.05
C PHE A 68 -3.65 -6.52 -4.30
N ILE A 69 -2.55 -7.12 -3.86
CA ILE A 69 -1.18 -6.60 -4.08
C ILE A 69 -0.69 -6.90 -5.50
N VAL A 70 -1.11 -8.03 -6.09
CA VAL A 70 -0.64 -8.47 -7.40
C VAL A 70 -1.20 -7.59 -8.51
N ILE A 71 -2.48 -7.22 -8.43
CA ILE A 71 -3.14 -6.36 -9.42
C ILE A 71 -2.42 -5.02 -9.62
N PRO A 72 -2.16 -4.19 -8.58
CA PRO A 72 -1.51 -2.90 -8.76
C PRO A 72 -0.04 -3.02 -9.14
N ILE A 73 0.63 -4.15 -8.85
CA ILE A 73 1.96 -4.46 -9.41
C ILE A 73 1.84 -4.66 -10.93
N ILE A 74 0.90 -5.48 -11.40
CA ILE A 74 0.69 -5.73 -12.84
C ILE A 74 0.32 -4.42 -13.54
N VAL A 75 -0.63 -3.66 -13.00
CA VAL A 75 -1.04 -2.36 -13.55
C VAL A 75 0.14 -1.39 -13.59
N MET A 76 0.98 -1.34 -12.55
CA MET A 76 2.19 -0.52 -12.56
C MET A 76 3.13 -0.93 -13.69
N LEU A 77 3.39 -2.22 -13.88
CA LEU A 77 4.29 -2.71 -14.93
C LEU A 77 3.76 -2.38 -16.34
N LEU A 78 2.44 -2.45 -16.55
CA LEU A 78 1.80 -2.03 -17.80
C LEU A 78 1.94 -0.52 -18.03
N ILE A 79 1.68 0.29 -17.01
CA ILE A 79 1.83 1.75 -17.07
C ILE A 79 3.30 2.15 -17.33
N LEU A 80 4.23 1.49 -16.65
CA LEU A 80 5.67 1.73 -16.76
C LEU A 80 6.21 1.38 -18.16
N SER A 81 5.60 0.41 -18.85
CA SER A 81 6.03 0.00 -20.19
C SER A 81 5.40 0.83 -21.31
N HIS A 82 4.19 1.38 -21.12
CA HIS A 82 3.41 2.02 -22.18
C HIS A 82 3.17 3.52 -22.01
N ILE A 83 3.11 4.03 -20.78
CA ILE A 83 2.70 5.42 -20.49
C ILE A 83 3.85 6.22 -19.87
N TYR A 84 4.40 5.73 -18.75
CA TYR A 84 5.41 6.42 -17.95
C TYR A 84 6.77 5.71 -18.05
N ILE A 85 7.31 5.66 -19.27
CA ILE A 85 8.54 4.90 -19.57
C ILE A 85 9.70 5.39 -18.70
N GLY A 86 10.17 4.52 -17.81
CA GLY A 86 11.29 4.79 -16.90
C GLY A 86 10.93 5.60 -15.65
N GLU A 87 9.68 6.02 -15.47
CA GLU A 87 9.21 6.74 -14.29
C GLU A 87 8.48 5.78 -13.33
N ILE A 88 9.26 5.04 -12.54
CA ILE A 88 8.77 3.96 -11.68
C ILE A 88 7.84 4.51 -10.62
N TYR A 89 8.22 5.62 -9.97
CA TYR A 89 7.41 6.18 -8.88
C TYR A 89 6.05 6.70 -9.35
N LYS A 90 5.98 7.37 -10.52
CA LYS A 90 4.71 7.82 -11.10
C LYS A 90 3.82 6.65 -11.47
N SER A 91 4.39 5.65 -12.14
CA SER A 91 3.67 4.42 -12.53
C SER A 91 3.07 3.71 -11.31
N TYR A 92 3.85 3.62 -10.24
CA TYR A 92 3.44 3.05 -8.97
C TYR A 92 2.28 3.82 -8.32
N LEU A 93 2.39 5.16 -8.26
CA LEU A 93 1.37 5.99 -7.63
C LEU A 93 0.04 5.88 -8.38
N VAL A 94 0.08 5.95 -9.71
CA VAL A 94 -1.13 5.83 -10.54
C VAL A 94 -1.75 4.43 -10.42
N SER A 95 -0.95 3.36 -10.41
CA SER A 95 -1.47 2.01 -10.30
C SER A 95 -2.19 1.77 -8.98
N ILE A 96 -1.61 2.24 -7.87
CA ILE A 96 -2.23 2.13 -6.55
C ILE A 96 -3.55 2.87 -6.50
N LEU A 97 -3.59 4.13 -6.96
CA LEU A 97 -4.79 4.94 -6.92
C LEU A 97 -5.91 4.30 -7.76
N LEU A 98 -5.59 3.87 -8.98
CA LEU A 98 -6.56 3.26 -9.89
C LEU A 98 -7.16 1.99 -9.28
N VAL A 99 -6.31 1.07 -8.79
CA VAL A 99 -6.79 -0.19 -8.21
C VAL A 99 -7.58 0.04 -6.91
N ARG A 100 -7.17 1.01 -6.07
CA ARG A 100 -7.90 1.35 -4.84
C ARG A 100 -9.26 1.99 -5.13
N ILE A 101 -9.37 2.84 -6.16
CA ILE A 101 -10.66 3.40 -6.60
C ILE A 101 -11.58 2.27 -7.09
N VAL A 102 -11.09 1.39 -7.95
CA VAL A 102 -11.88 0.24 -8.45
C VAL A 102 -12.34 -0.65 -7.30
N HIS A 103 -11.45 -0.99 -6.37
CA HIS A 103 -11.81 -1.79 -5.21
C HIS A 103 -12.87 -1.11 -4.35
N TYR A 104 -12.75 0.19 -4.12
CA TYR A 104 -13.78 0.92 -3.38
C TYR A 104 -15.15 0.88 -4.06
N ILE A 105 -15.20 1.07 -5.38
CA ILE A 105 -16.45 1.00 -6.15
C ILE A 105 -17.08 -0.39 -6.01
N VAL A 106 -16.29 -1.46 -6.10
CA VAL A 106 -16.76 -2.86 -5.94
C VAL A 106 -17.22 -3.13 -4.51
N ALA A 107 -16.50 -2.66 -3.50
CA ALA A 107 -16.88 -2.83 -2.11
C ALA A 107 -18.17 -2.05 -1.76
N ALA A 108 -18.36 -0.87 -2.37
CA ALA A 108 -19.58 -0.09 -2.22
C ALA A 108 -20.79 -0.78 -2.88
N SER A 109 -20.63 -1.32 -4.09
CA SER A 109 -21.73 -1.98 -4.83
C SER A 109 -22.18 -3.31 -4.22
N THR A 110 -21.28 -4.02 -3.55
CA THR A 110 -21.56 -5.32 -2.89
C THR A 110 -22.03 -5.18 -1.44
N GLY A 111 -22.11 -3.96 -0.91
CA GLY A 111 -22.42 -3.72 0.50
C GLY A 111 -21.31 -4.13 1.48
N ALA A 112 -20.15 -4.56 0.97
CA ALA A 112 -18.98 -4.97 1.74
C ALA A 112 -18.12 -3.78 2.25
N SER A 113 -18.60 -2.55 2.12
CA SER A 113 -17.93 -1.33 2.63
C SER A 113 -17.81 -1.27 4.16
N LYS A 114 -18.56 -2.12 4.87
CA LYS A 114 -18.56 -2.24 6.33
C LYS A 114 -17.84 -3.51 6.74
N TYR A 115 -16.66 -3.36 7.34
CA TYR A 115 -15.89 -4.50 7.84
C TYR A 115 -16.50 -4.98 9.17
N PRO A 116 -16.91 -6.25 9.31
CA PRO A 116 -17.26 -6.79 10.61
C PRO A 116 -15.98 -6.92 11.42
N PHE A 117 -15.82 -6.07 12.43
CA PHE A 117 -14.74 -6.24 13.39
C PHE A 117 -15.05 -7.49 14.22
N LEU A 118 -14.17 -8.50 14.13
CA LEU A 118 -14.27 -9.74 14.91
C LEU A 118 -14.57 -9.37 16.37
N SER A 119 -15.74 -9.77 16.85
CA SER A 119 -16.25 -9.62 18.21
C SER A 119 -17.02 -8.36 18.62
N SER A 120 -17.31 -7.39 17.74
CA SER A 120 -18.14 -6.23 18.13
C SER A 120 -19.31 -5.99 17.19
N GLN A 121 -20.45 -5.54 17.72
CA GLN A 121 -21.59 -5.06 16.92
C GLN A 121 -21.26 -3.78 16.10
N ILE A 122 -19.99 -3.39 16.05
CA ILE A 122 -19.51 -2.12 15.54
C ILE A 122 -19.04 -2.32 14.11
N LYS A 123 -19.72 -1.62 13.20
CA LYS A 123 -19.40 -1.60 11.78
C LYS A 123 -18.67 -0.30 11.47
N VAL A 124 -17.36 -0.36 11.33
CA VAL A 124 -16.56 0.79 10.89
C VAL A 124 -16.37 0.70 9.38
N ASN A 125 -16.45 1.85 8.71
CA ASN A 125 -16.17 1.94 7.29
C ASN A 125 -14.68 1.66 7.05
N ILE A 126 -14.39 0.69 6.17
CA ILE A 126 -13.02 0.26 5.87
C ILE A 126 -12.14 1.40 5.34
N LEU A 127 -12.74 2.45 4.77
CA LEU A 127 -12.02 3.64 4.34
C LEU A 127 -11.21 4.31 5.46
N PHE A 128 -11.69 4.28 6.70
CA PHE A 128 -10.97 4.84 7.85
C PHE A 128 -9.69 4.07 8.19
N LEU A 129 -9.54 2.84 7.69
CA LEU A 129 -8.32 2.07 7.80
C LEU A 129 -7.47 2.22 6.54
N ILE A 130 -8.08 2.07 5.37
CA ILE A 130 -7.38 2.08 4.07
C ILE A 130 -6.72 3.43 3.81
N PHE A 131 -7.47 4.53 3.93
CA PHE A 131 -6.97 5.85 3.54
C PHE A 131 -5.73 6.29 4.35
N PRO A 132 -5.74 6.31 5.69
CA PRO A 132 -4.54 6.68 6.45
C PRO A 132 -3.38 5.71 6.24
N SER A 133 -3.64 4.42 6.08
CA SER A 133 -2.59 3.42 5.78
C SER A 133 -1.95 3.67 4.41
N LEU A 134 -2.77 4.03 3.41
CA LEU A 134 -2.33 4.39 2.07
C LEU A 134 -1.46 5.65 2.09
N VAL A 135 -1.92 6.70 2.78
CA VAL A 135 -1.18 7.95 2.93
C VAL A 135 0.17 7.70 3.60
N ALA A 136 0.21 6.95 4.70
CA ALA A 136 1.46 6.62 5.38
C ALA A 136 2.43 5.84 4.48
N ALA A 137 1.94 4.82 3.78
CA ALA A 137 2.77 4.02 2.89
C ALA A 137 3.30 4.82 1.69
N LEU A 138 2.49 5.72 1.12
CA LEU A 138 2.92 6.63 0.05
C LEU A 138 3.97 7.62 0.55
N LEU A 139 3.78 8.22 1.72
CA LEU A 139 4.74 9.17 2.29
C LEU A 139 6.09 8.51 2.59
N VAL A 140 6.10 7.30 3.16
CA VAL A 140 7.34 6.57 3.45
C VAL A 140 8.06 6.16 2.16
N ASN A 141 7.32 5.65 1.16
CA ASN A 141 7.92 5.33 -0.14
C ASN A 141 8.45 6.58 -0.85
N TRP A 142 7.73 7.70 -0.79
CA TRP A 142 8.20 8.95 -1.36
C TRP A 142 9.49 9.43 -0.71
N TYR A 143 9.53 9.41 0.62
CA TYR A 143 10.68 9.86 1.40
C TYR A 143 11.92 9.00 1.13
N LEU A 144 11.77 7.67 1.12
CA LEU A 144 12.87 6.74 0.96
C LEU A 144 13.31 6.52 -0.49
N LEU A 145 12.37 6.49 -1.45
CA LEU A 145 12.67 6.10 -2.84
C LEU A 145 12.40 7.21 -3.85
N GLY A 146 11.39 8.05 -3.64
CA GLY A 146 11.10 9.20 -4.51
C GLY A 146 12.25 10.22 -4.55
N LYS A 147 13.03 10.32 -3.47
CA LYS A 147 14.24 11.18 -3.41
C LYS A 147 15.39 10.65 -4.28
N HIS A 148 15.50 9.32 -4.46
CA HIS A 148 16.56 8.69 -5.25
C HIS A 148 16.35 8.85 -6.77
N GLU A 149 15.10 8.89 -7.26
CA GLU A 149 14.83 9.12 -8.69
C GLU A 149 15.30 10.52 -9.13
N LYS A 150 15.04 11.56 -8.33
CA LYS A 150 15.52 12.93 -8.60
C LYS A 150 17.05 13.01 -8.66
N SER A 151 17.75 12.33 -7.76
CA SER A 151 19.23 12.33 -7.74
C SER A 151 19.84 11.60 -8.94
N THR A 152 19.22 10.51 -9.40
CA THR A 152 19.71 9.71 -10.52
C THR A 152 19.49 10.40 -11.87
N LEU A 153 18.33 11.06 -12.04
CA LEU A 153 18.05 11.93 -13.20
C LEU A 153 19.04 13.09 -13.29
N PHE A 154 19.37 13.71 -12.16
CA PHE A 154 20.34 14.81 -12.11
C PHE A 154 21.74 14.35 -12.56
N LYS A 155 22.20 13.17 -12.13
CA LYS A 155 23.47 12.58 -12.59
C LYS A 155 23.49 12.27 -14.08
N MET A 156 22.43 11.66 -14.62
CA MET A 156 22.37 11.37 -16.07
C MET A 156 22.33 12.62 -16.95
N TYR A 157 21.87 13.75 -16.42
CA TYR A 157 21.83 15.02 -17.14
C TYR A 157 23.19 15.73 -17.12
N TYR A 158 23.96 15.60 -16.03
CA TYR A 158 25.27 16.24 -15.86
C TYR A 158 26.46 15.40 -16.33
N ASP A 159 26.38 14.06 -16.38
CA ASP A 159 27.44 13.20 -16.93
C ASP A 159 27.43 13.15 -18.49
N LYS A 160 26.71 14.09 -19.13
CA LYS A 160 26.64 14.24 -20.59
C LYS A 160 27.31 15.51 -21.12
N GLU A 161 27.87 16.34 -20.24
CA GLU A 161 28.78 17.44 -20.58
C GLU A 161 30.23 17.02 -20.36
#